data_AF-W8TMB9-F1
#
_entry.id   AF-W8TMB9-F1
#
_cell.length_a   1.000
_cell.length_b   1.000
_cell.length_c   1.000
_cell.angle_alpha   90.00
_cell.angle_beta   90.00
_cell.angle_gamma   90.00
#
_symmetry.space_group_name_H-M   'P 1'
#
loop_
_entity.id
_entity.type
_entity.pdbx_description
1 polymer ?
#
loop_
_entity_poly.entity_id
_entity_poly.type
_entity_poly.pdbx_seq_one_letter_code
_entity_poly.pdbx_strand_id
1 'polypeptide(L)'
;MIKKTALAYMLAICLFYFSRALTDAGEGASSLSRDFYLENGYSDTGARNIVAAVYLDYRLLDSIFETSLLLLTIAGVVHLAREGER
;
A
#
# COMPACT_ATOMS: atom_id res chain seq x y z
N MET A 1 -19.17 -5.77 -28.93
CA MET A 1 -18.15 -6.83 -28.76
C MET A 1 -16.72 -6.27 -28.83
N ILE A 2 -16.42 -5.37 -29.77
CA ILE A 2 -15.13 -4.68 -29.95
C ILE A 2 -14.59 -3.99 -28.68
N LYS A 3 -15.45 -3.38 -27.84
CA LYS A 3 -15.01 -2.72 -26.60
C LYS A 3 -14.49 -3.70 -25.54
N LYS A 4 -15.11 -4.89 -25.43
CA LYS A 4 -14.69 -5.93 -24.46
C LYS A 4 -13.39 -6.60 -24.90
N THR A 5 -13.24 -6.84 -26.20
CA THR A 5 -11.99 -7.37 -26.76
C THR A 5 -10.86 -6.35 -26.63
N ALA A 6 -11.12 -5.06 -26.90
CA ALA A 6 -10.13 -4.00 -26.68
C ALA A 6 -9.69 -3.89 -25.22
N LEU A 7 -10.62 -3.98 -24.26
CA LEU A 7 -10.30 -3.96 -22.83
C LEU A 7 -9.49 -5.20 -22.41
N ALA A 8 -9.79 -6.37 -22.98
CA ALA A 8 -9.02 -7.58 -22.74
C ALA A 8 -7.58 -7.45 -23.26
N TYR A 9 -7.37 -6.86 -24.44
CA TYR A 9 -6.03 -6.57 -24.95
C TYR A 9 -5.28 -5.58 -24.08
N MET A 10 -5.94 -4.50 -23.63
CA MET A 10 -5.34 -3.53 -22.72
C MET A 10 -4.89 -4.19 -21.40
N LEU A 11 -5.76 -5.02 -20.81
CA LEU A 11 -5.42 -5.76 -19.59
C LEU A 11 -4.26 -6.72 -19.81
N ALA A 12 -4.24 -7.46 -20.91
CA ALA A 12 -3.16 -8.39 -21.24
C ALA A 12 -1.81 -7.67 -21.38
N ILE A 13 -1.80 -6.49 -22.01
CA ILE A 13 -0.62 -5.65 -22.14
C ILE A 13 -0.16 -5.14 -20.77
N CYS A 14 -1.07 -4.62 -19.93
CA CYS A 14 -0.75 -4.21 -18.57
C CYS A 14 -0.15 -5.35 -17.74
N LEU A 15 -0.75 -6.55 -17.81
CA LEU A 15 -0.24 -7.72 -17.10
C LEU A 15 1.11 -8.19 -17.62
N PHE A 16 1.36 -8.07 -18.92
CA PHE A 16 2.67 -8.37 -19.51
C PHE A 16 3.76 -7.41 -19.01
N TYR A 17 3.50 -6.10 -18.98
CA TYR A 17 4.46 -5.15 -18.43
C TYR A 17 4.65 -5.34 -16.93
N PHE A 18 3.57 -5.61 -16.20
CA PHE A 18 3.64 -5.88 -14.77
C PHE A 18 4.48 -7.12 -14.45
N SER A 19 4.33 -8.21 -15.21
CA SER A 19 5.14 -9.41 -14.99
C SER A 19 6.62 -9.16 -15.25
N ARG A 20 6.97 -8.40 -16.29
CA ARG A 20 8.34 -7.96 -16.55
C ARG A 20 8.91 -7.12 -15.41
N ALA A 21 8.12 -6.18 -14.88
CA ALA A 21 8.53 -5.36 -13.75
C ALA A 21 8.77 -6.18 -12.47
N LEU A 22 7.99 -7.24 -12.23
CA LEU A 22 8.21 -8.13 -11.09
C LEU A 22 9.53 -8.92 -11.18
N THR A 23 9.87 -9.43 -12.37
CA THR A 23 11.12 -10.17 -12.56
C THR A 23 12.33 -9.27 -12.32
N ASP A 24 12.30 -8.03 -12.80
CA ASP A 24 13.37 -7.04 -12.63
C ASP A 24 13.55 -6.62 -11.14
N ALA A 25 12.43 -6.45 -10.43
CA ALA A 25 12.45 -6.09 -9.01
C ALA A 25 13.11 -7.16 -8.10
N GLY A 26 13.09 -8.44 -8.51
CA GLY A 26 13.67 -9.54 -7.75
C GLY A 26 15.20 -9.57 -7.75
N GLU A 27 15.85 -9.04 -8.79
CA GLU A 27 17.32 -9.10 -8.94
C GLU A 27 18.02 -7.83 -8.41
N GLY A 28 17.31 -6.70 -8.33
CA GLY A 28 17.86 -5.39 -7.95
C GLY A 28 17.43 -4.84 -6.58
N ALA A 29 16.68 -5.61 -5.78
CA ALA A 29 16.20 -5.11 -4.48
C ALA A 29 17.38 -4.84 -3.52
N SER A 30 17.72 -3.57 -3.33
CA SER A 30 18.78 -3.15 -2.43
C SER A 30 18.43 -3.56 -0.99
N SER A 31 19.23 -4.46 -0.41
CA SER A 31 19.03 -4.87 0.99
C SER A 31 19.29 -3.74 1.99
N LEU A 32 19.90 -2.64 1.56
CA LEU A 32 20.30 -1.51 2.38
C LEU A 32 19.19 -1.02 3.33
N SER A 33 17.99 -0.74 2.82
CA SER A 33 16.90 -0.25 3.66
C SER A 33 16.42 -1.31 4.65
N ARG A 34 16.37 -2.58 4.22
CA ARG A 34 15.99 -3.70 5.10
C ARG A 34 17.00 -3.83 6.23
N ASP A 35 18.28 -3.85 5.89
CA ASP A 35 19.38 -4.05 6.82
C ASP A 35 19.46 -2.86 7.80
N PHE A 36 19.28 -1.62 7.30
CA PHE A 36 19.18 -0.42 8.14
C PHE A 36 18.08 -0.52 9.20
N TYR A 37 16.86 -0.91 8.81
CA TYR A 37 15.76 -1.06 9.77
C TYR A 37 16.02 -2.18 10.76
N LEU A 38 16.55 -3.33 10.32
CA LEU A 38 16.84 -4.45 11.20
C LEU A 38 17.90 -4.12 12.25
N GLU A 39 18.94 -3.37 11.87
CA GLU A 39 20.05 -3.03 12.76
C GLU A 39 19.71 -1.88 13.71
N ASN A 40 18.99 -0.84 13.24
CA ASN A 40 18.77 0.39 14.00
C ASN A 40 17.37 0.50 14.61
N GLY A 41 16.40 -0.31 14.17
CA GLY A 41 14.99 -0.13 14.51
C GLY A 41 14.69 -0.09 16.01
N TYR A 42 15.35 -0.94 16.82
CA TYR A 42 15.17 -0.89 18.28
C TYR A 42 15.87 0.33 18.91
N SER A 43 17.07 0.68 18.43
CA SER A 43 17.84 1.82 18.94
C SER A 43 17.15 3.14 18.68
N ASP A 44 16.57 3.31 17.50
CA ASP A 44 15.95 4.56 17.06
C ASP A 44 14.55 4.76 17.66
N THR A 45 13.76 3.68 17.75
CA THR A 45 12.31 3.77 18.07
C THR A 45 11.95 3.20 19.45
N GLY A 46 12.84 2.40 20.05
CA GLY A 46 12.54 1.63 21.26
C GLY A 46 11.58 0.46 21.08
N ALA A 47 11.06 0.22 19.86
CA ALA A 47 10.13 -0.85 19.57
C ALA A 47 10.87 -2.17 19.28
N ARG A 48 10.57 -3.22 20.06
CA ARG A 48 11.10 -4.58 19.82
C ARG A 48 10.53 -5.24 18.56
N ASN A 49 9.33 -4.83 18.13
CA ASN A 49 8.74 -5.33 16.89
C ASN A 49 9.12 -4.38 15.76
N ILE A 50 9.94 -4.88 14.83
CA ILE A 50 10.42 -4.07 13.71
C ILE A 50 9.29 -3.59 12.79
N VAL A 51 8.23 -4.37 12.65
CA VAL A 51 7.06 -3.98 11.85
C VAL A 51 6.35 -2.80 12.49
N ALA A 52 6.24 -2.78 13.83
CA ALA A 52 5.66 -1.66 14.55
C ALA A 52 6.57 -0.41 14.47
N ALA A 53 7.89 -0.57 14.57
CA ALA A 53 8.85 0.51 14.38
C ALA A 53 8.70 1.16 12.98
N VAL A 54 8.54 0.34 11.94
CA VAL A 54 8.36 0.84 10.58
C VAL A 54 7.03 1.58 10.43
N TYR A 55 5.91 1.02 10.87
CA TYR A 55 4.60 1.66 10.67
C TYR A 55 4.34 2.87 11.57
N LEU A 56 4.80 2.83 12.82
CA LEU A 56 4.46 3.85 13.83
C LEU A 56 5.57 4.87 14.07
N ASP A 57 6.76 4.67 13.50
CA ASP A 57 7.88 5.61 13.63
C ASP A 57 8.38 6.02 12.24
N TYR A 58 9.13 5.16 11.55
CA TYR A 58 9.77 5.51 10.28
C TYR A 58 8.79 5.90 9.16
N ARG A 59 7.58 5.32 9.15
CA ARG A 59 6.52 5.59 8.16
C ARG A 59 5.20 6.02 8.79
N LEU A 60 5.26 6.71 9.94
CA LEU A 60 4.09 7.15 10.69
C LEU A 60 3.00 7.82 9.83
N LEU A 61 3.39 8.69 8.89
CA LEU A 61 2.45 9.41 8.05
C LEU A 61 1.60 8.49 7.16
N ASP A 62 2.16 7.38 6.68
CA ASP A 62 1.46 6.39 5.84
C ASP A 62 0.31 5.76 6.64
N SER A 63 0.60 5.28 7.86
CA SER A 63 -0.40 4.67 8.74
C SER A 63 -1.44 5.66 9.28
N ILE A 64 -1.06 6.93 9.54
CA ILE A 64 -2.02 7.98 9.90
C ILE A 64 -2.98 8.24 8.75
N PHE A 65 -2.49 8.34 7.51
CA PHE A 65 -3.35 8.58 6.36
C PHE A 65 -4.22 7.37 6.01
N GLU A 66 -3.72 6.14 6.14
CA GLU A 66 -4.54 4.92 6.01
C GLU A 66 -5.71 4.93 7.00
N THR A 67 -5.45 5.23 8.27
CA THR A 67 -6.49 5.28 9.30
C THR A 67 -7.46 6.44 9.07
N SER A 68 -6.96 7.59 8.62
CA SER A 68 -7.78 8.76 8.27
C SER A 68 -8.71 8.47 7.09
N LEU A 69 -8.21 7.76 6.07
CA LEU A 69 -9.00 7.34 4.92
C LEU A 69 -10.10 6.36 5.33
N LEU A 70 -9.79 5.42 6.23
CA LEU A 70 -10.79 4.51 6.79
C LEU A 70 -11.89 5.29 7.53
N LEU A 71 -11.50 6.25 8.38
CA LEU A 71 -12.44 7.10 9.11
C LEU A 71 -13.33 7.90 8.17
N LEU A 72 -12.75 8.53 7.14
CA LEU A 72 -13.48 9.29 6.13
C LEU A 72 -14.47 8.40 5.36
N THR A 73 -14.04 7.18 5.02
CA THR A 73 -14.89 6.21 4.32
C THR A 73 -16.09 5.83 5.17
N ILE A 74 -15.88 5.53 6.45
CA ILE A 74 -16.97 5.20 7.39
C ILE A 74 -17.93 6.39 7.53
N ALA A 75 -17.38 7.60 7.73
CA ALA A 75 -18.18 8.81 7.85
C ALA A 75 -19.05 9.06 6.59
N GLY A 76 -18.47 8.88 5.40
CA GLY A 76 -19.18 9.02 4.13
C GLY A 76 -20.29 7.99 3.95
N VAL A 77 -20.03 6.71 4.28
CA VAL A 77 -21.04 5.65 4.21
C VAL A 77 -22.19 5.92 5.18
N VAL A 78 -21.90 6.31 6.41
CA VAL A 78 -22.94 6.65 7.41
C VAL A 78 -23.76 7.85 6.96
N HIS A 79 -23.13 8.88 6.38
CA HIS A 79 -23.84 10.04 5.87
C HIS A 79 -24.81 9.68 4.74
N LEU A 80 -24.33 8.91 3.74
CA LEU A 80 -25.16 8.47 2.62
C LEU A 80 -26.31 7.55 3.07
N ALA A 81 -26.05 6.64 4.02
CA ALA A 81 -27.07 5.76 4.57
C ALA A 81 -28.20 6.55 5.23
N ARG A 82 -27.88 7.63 5.97
CA ARG A 82 -28.88 8.49 6.63
C ARG A 82 -29.70 9.32 5.65
N GLU A 83 -29.13 9.69 4.50
CA GLU A 83 -29.86 10.41 3.45
C GLU A 83 -30.76 9.49 2.63
N GLY A 84 -30.34 8.23 2.40
CA GLY A 84 -31.16 7.24 1.69
C GLY A 84 -32.37 6.71 2.47
N GLU A 85 -32.41 6.89 3.79
CA GLU A 85 -33.56 6.54 4.65
C GLU A 85 -34.61 7.66 4.79
N ARG A 86 -34.38 8.84 4.19
CA ARG A 86 -35.32 9.97 4.16
C ARG A 86 -36.05 10.05 2.82
#